data_AF-A0A539EFX8-F1
#
_entry.id   AF-A0A539EFX8-F1
#
_cell.length_a   1.000
_cell.length_b   1.000
_cell.length_c   1.000
_cell.angle_alpha   90.00
_cell.angle_beta   90.00
_cell.angle_gamma   90.00
#
_symmetry.space_group_name_H-M   'P 1'
#
loop_
_entity.id
_entity.type
_entity.pdbx_description
1 polymer ?
#
loop_
_entity_poly.entity_id
_entity_poly.type
_entity_poly.pdbx_seq_one_letter_code
_entity_poly.pdbx_strand_id
1 'polypeptide(L)'
;KKVGDAVGAPGLLFGTLEEFTYQNVGFVRRRAVRVTLRLVEAATGERLWEAVGDESHGRLAFGGKEAGRNFVDGVVEQAVETALGVPLMLESRAAVEEALDGLPRRY
;
A
#
# COMPACT_ATOMS: atom_id res chain seq x y z
N LYS A 1 -12.48 26.38 -5.08
CA LYS A 1 -11.30 26.60 -5.95
C LYS A 1 -10.70 25.24 -6.23
N LYS A 2 -10.56 24.85 -7.51
CA LYS A 2 -10.04 23.53 -7.88
C LYS A 2 -8.59 23.44 -7.38
N VAL A 3 -8.20 22.32 -6.78
CA VAL A 3 -6.85 22.11 -6.22
C VAL A 3 -5.79 22.45 -7.27
N GLY A 4 -6.02 22.13 -8.54
CA GLY A 4 -5.17 22.44 -9.68
C GLY A 4 -4.77 23.92 -9.81
N ASP A 5 -5.73 24.83 -9.69
CA ASP A 5 -5.49 26.29 -9.83
C ASP A 5 -4.64 26.85 -8.69
N ALA A 6 -4.62 26.19 -7.53
CA ALA A 6 -3.86 26.61 -6.37
C ALA A 6 -2.39 26.16 -6.42
N VAL A 7 -2.10 25.01 -7.05
CA VAL A 7 -0.74 24.46 -7.16
C VAL A 7 -0.03 24.78 -8.47
N GLY A 8 -0.75 25.28 -9.49
CA GLY A 8 -0.17 25.61 -10.80
C GLY A 8 0.35 24.39 -11.57
N ALA A 9 -0.04 23.18 -11.17
CA ALA A 9 0.37 21.93 -11.81
C ALA A 9 -0.62 21.55 -12.92
N PRO A 10 -0.14 21.04 -14.08
CA PRO A 10 -1.00 20.64 -15.19
C PRO A 10 -1.76 19.33 -14.92
N GLY A 11 -1.25 18.49 -14.01
CA GLY A 11 -1.89 17.25 -13.59
C GLY A 11 -1.71 17.00 -12.10
N LEU A 12 -2.61 16.21 -11.54
CA LEU A 12 -2.63 15.84 -10.12
C LEU A 12 -2.61 14.31 -10.02
N LEU A 13 -1.66 13.76 -9.26
CA LEU A 13 -1.61 12.35 -8.92
C LEU A 13 -2.28 12.14 -7.55
N PHE A 14 -3.34 11.37 -7.54
CA PHE A 14 -4.07 10.97 -6.34
C PHE A 14 -3.83 9.49 -6.06
N GLY A 15 -3.76 9.13 -4.78
CA GLY A 15 -3.71 7.74 -4.34
C GLY A 15 -4.85 7.46 -3.36
N THR A 16 -5.53 6.34 -3.56
CA THR A 16 -6.49 5.79 -2.61
C THR A 16 -5.91 4.51 -2.02
N LEU A 17 -5.81 4.45 -0.69
CA LEU A 17 -5.42 3.25 0.03
C LEU A 17 -6.66 2.37 0.19
N GLU A 18 -6.68 1.21 -0.49
CA GLU A 18 -7.81 0.29 -0.51
C GLU A 18 -7.68 -0.81 0.57
N GLU A 19 -6.46 -1.30 0.79
CA GLU A 19 -6.13 -2.26 1.85
C GLU A 19 -4.86 -1.79 2.57
N PHE A 20 -4.87 -1.86 3.90
CA PHE A 20 -3.71 -1.58 4.75
C PHE A 20 -3.85 -2.36 6.05
N THR A 21 -3.44 -3.62 6.03
CA THR A 21 -3.87 -4.59 7.04
C THR A 21 -2.73 -5.45 7.55
N TYR A 22 -2.71 -5.61 8.87
CA TYR A 22 -2.08 -6.74 9.56
C TYR A 22 -3.16 -7.74 9.96
N GLN A 23 -3.13 -8.93 9.37
CA GLN A 23 -3.92 -10.08 9.84
C GLN A 23 -2.97 -11.00 10.59
N ASN A 24 -3.21 -11.22 11.87
CA ASN A 24 -2.36 -12.10 12.67
C ASN A 24 -3.21 -12.93 13.63
N VAL A 25 -3.52 -14.16 13.23
CA VAL A 25 -4.29 -15.13 14.04
C VAL A 25 -3.46 -16.38 14.38
N GLY A 26 -2.13 -16.30 14.27
CA GLY A 26 -1.18 -17.37 14.52
C GLY A 26 -1.10 -18.41 13.41
N PHE A 27 -2.21 -19.07 13.09
CA PHE A 27 -2.27 -20.04 11.98
C PHE A 27 -2.12 -19.36 10.61
N VAL A 28 -2.63 -18.15 10.51
CA VAL A 28 -2.49 -17.29 9.34
C VAL A 28 -1.95 -15.96 9.80
N ARG A 29 -0.88 -15.53 9.16
CA ARG A 29 -0.34 -14.19 9.28
C ARG A 29 -0.28 -13.60 7.87
N ARG A 30 -0.96 -12.49 7.61
CA ARG A 30 -0.94 -11.76 6.34
C ARG A 30 -0.67 -10.28 6.60
N ARG A 31 0.19 -9.70 5.78
CA ARG A 31 0.45 -8.26 5.69
C ARG A 31 0.06 -7.87 4.27
N ALA A 32 -0.78 -6.86 4.11
CA ALA A 32 -1.28 -6.50 2.79
C ALA A 32 -1.45 -4.99 2.65
N VAL A 33 -0.99 -4.46 1.53
CA VAL A 33 -1.23 -3.08 1.11
C VAL A 33 -1.70 -3.08 -0.33
N ARG A 34 -2.84 -2.44 -0.57
CA ARG A 34 -3.40 -2.23 -1.90
C ARG A 34 -3.67 -0.75 -2.09
N VAL A 35 -3.15 -0.19 -3.18
CA VAL A 35 -3.28 1.22 -3.52
C VAL A 35 -3.78 1.37 -4.96
N THR A 36 -4.70 2.29 -5.17
CA THR A 36 -5.12 2.74 -6.50
C THR A 36 -4.59 4.14 -6.72
N LEU A 37 -3.73 4.30 -7.73
CA LEU A 37 -3.18 5.59 -8.15
C LEU A 37 -3.93 6.11 -9.38
N ARG A 38 -4.22 7.41 -9.41
CA ARG A 38 -4.94 8.10 -10.49
C ARG A 38 -4.25 9.39 -10.85
N LEU A 39 -3.91 9.55 -12.12
CA LEU A 39 -3.45 10.83 -12.66
C LEU A 39 -4.62 11.51 -13.37
N VAL A 40 -4.89 12.76 -13.00
CA VAL A 40 -5.94 13.57 -13.63
C VAL A 40 -5.39 14.90 -14.13
N GLU A 41 -5.95 15.41 -15.22
CA GLU A 41 -5.69 16.76 -15.69
C GLU A 41 -6.30 17.78 -14.72
N ALA A 42 -5.50 18.76 -14.32
CA ALA A 42 -5.86 19.67 -13.23
C ALA A 42 -7.00 20.65 -13.60
N ALA A 43 -7.09 21.05 -14.87
CA ALA A 43 -8.07 22.03 -15.35
C ALA A 43 -9.46 21.42 -15.52
N THR A 44 -9.53 20.24 -16.16
CA THR A 44 -10.76 19.57 -16.57
C THR A 44 -11.21 18.52 -15.55
N GLY A 45 -10.28 17.92 -14.81
CA GLY A 45 -10.52 16.73 -14.00
C GLY A 45 -10.53 15.43 -14.82
N GLU A 46 -10.16 15.48 -16.10
CA GLU A 46 -10.08 14.29 -16.96
C GLU A 46 -9.05 13.30 -16.41
N ARG A 47 -9.41 12.02 -16.34
CA ARG A 47 -8.50 10.96 -15.91
C ARG A 47 -7.57 10.57 -17.05
N LEU A 48 -6.29 10.85 -16.87
CA LEU A 48 -5.24 10.58 -17.83
C LEU A 48 -4.67 9.16 -17.69
N TRP A 49 -4.68 8.63 -16.46
CA TRP A 49 -4.14 7.32 -16.15
C TRP A 49 -4.65 6.81 -14.80
N GLU A 50 -4.72 5.49 -14.65
CA GLU A 50 -5.03 4.82 -13.40
C GLU A 50 -4.36 3.45 -13.36
N ALA A 51 -3.81 3.08 -12.21
CA ALA A 51 -3.30 1.74 -11.95
C ALA A 51 -3.51 1.35 -10.49
N VAL A 52 -3.45 0.04 -10.25
CA VAL A 52 -3.52 -0.57 -8.94
C VAL A 52 -2.19 -1.25 -8.67
N GLY A 53 -1.71 -1.15 -7.44
CA GLY A 53 -0.67 -2.02 -6.91
C GLY A 53 -1.15 -2.72 -5.65
N ASP A 54 -0.76 -3.97 -5.49
CA ASP A 54 -1.26 -4.91 -4.49
C ASP A 54 -0.12 -5.82 -4.05
N GLU A 55 0.45 -5.52 -2.88
CA GLU A 55 1.49 -6.34 -2.29
C GLU A 55 0.96 -7.06 -1.04
N SER A 56 1.24 -8.37 -0.94
CA SER A 56 0.90 -9.12 0.27
C SER A 56 1.91 -10.20 0.64
N HIS A 57 2.27 -10.23 1.92
CA HIS A 57 3.15 -11.23 2.51
C HIS A 57 2.37 -12.11 3.49
N GLY A 58 2.39 -13.42 3.25
CA GLY A 58 1.68 -14.42 4.05
C GLY A 58 2.63 -15.42 4.71
N ARG A 59 2.30 -15.84 5.94
CA ARG A 59 2.85 -17.06 6.57
C ARG A 59 1.70 -17.90 7.10
N LEU A 60 1.86 -19.21 6.93
CA LEU A 60 0.94 -20.22 7.45
C LEU A 60 1.67 -21.04 8.52
N ALA A 61 0.93 -21.45 9.54
CA ALA A 61 1.38 -22.45 10.50
C ALA A 61 0.42 -23.64 10.49
N PHE A 62 0.96 -24.85 10.61
CA PHE A 62 0.16 -26.08 10.57
C PHE A 62 0.06 -26.79 11.92
N GLY A 63 0.72 -26.26 12.96
CA GLY A 63 0.65 -26.79 14.32
C GLY A 63 0.56 -25.70 15.38
N GLY A 64 -0.02 -26.03 16.54
CA GLY A 64 -0.29 -25.04 17.60
C GLY A 64 0.96 -24.32 18.12
N LYS A 65 2.10 -25.02 18.24
CA LYS A 65 3.37 -24.41 18.66
C LYS A 65 3.89 -23.40 17.63
N GLU A 66 3.76 -23.72 16.35
CA GLU A 66 4.17 -22.85 15.25
C GLU A 66 3.23 -21.65 15.14
N ALA A 67 1.91 -21.87 15.27
CA ALA A 67 0.91 -20.81 15.28
C ALA A 67 1.13 -19.81 16.42
N GLY A 68 1.46 -20.31 17.62
CA GLY A 68 1.81 -19.45 18.76
C GLY A 68 3.05 -18.58 18.48
N ARG A 69 4.08 -19.14 17.85
CA ARG A 69 5.29 -18.38 17.46
C ARG A 69 4.96 -17.33 16.39
N ASN A 70 4.26 -17.73 15.33
CA ASN A 70 3.82 -16.81 14.28
C ASN A 70 3.01 -15.64 14.82
N PHE A 71 2.13 -15.91 15.81
CA PHE A 71 1.37 -14.86 16.48
C PHE A 71 2.27 -13.87 17.22
N VAL A 72 3.16 -14.36 18.08
CA VAL A 72 4.08 -13.52 18.86
C VAL A 72 4.98 -12.70 17.93
N ASP A 73 5.60 -13.34 16.93
CA ASP A 73 6.47 -12.66 15.97
C ASP A 73 5.72 -11.54 15.23
N GLY A 74 4.47 -11.79 14.82
CA GLY A 74 3.65 -10.78 14.17
C GLY A 74 3.29 -9.59 15.07
N VAL A 75 3.02 -9.83 16.36
CA VAL A 75 2.76 -8.75 17.33
C VAL A 75 4.02 -7.92 17.55
N VAL A 76 5.17 -8.56 17.74
CA VAL A 76 6.45 -7.86 17.94
C VAL A 76 6.80 -7.00 16.73
N GLU A 77 6.70 -7.56 15.52
CA GLU A 77 7.03 -6.84 14.29
C GLU A 77 6.10 -5.63 14.07
N GLN A 78 4.80 -5.81 14.24
CA GLN A 78 3.83 -4.72 14.14
C GLN A 78 4.10 -3.61 15.17
N ALA A 79 4.45 -3.98 16.41
CA ALA A 79 4.78 -3.01 17.46
C ALA A 79 6.04 -2.21 17.12
N VAL A 80 7.09 -2.87 16.60
CA VAL A 80 8.33 -2.20 16.17
C VAL A 80 8.05 -1.23 15.04
N GLU A 81 7.34 -1.64 14.00
CA GLU A 81 7.01 -0.78 12.85
C GLU A 81 6.15 0.42 13.27
N THR A 82 5.16 0.19 14.14
CA THR A 82 4.32 1.26 14.69
C THR A 82 5.13 2.25 15.50
N ALA A 83 6.03 1.78 16.36
CA ALA A 83 6.89 2.64 17.18
C ALA A 83 7.85 3.49 16.33
N LEU A 84 8.32 2.94 15.21
CA LEU A 84 9.16 3.64 14.25
C LEU A 84 8.37 4.54 13.28
N GLY A 85 7.02 4.51 13.34
CA GLY A 85 6.16 5.30 12.44
C GLY A 85 6.19 4.83 10.99
N VAL A 86 6.54 3.56 10.75
CA VAL A 86 6.70 2.96 9.41
C VAL A 86 5.89 1.66 9.25
N PRO A 87 4.58 1.65 9.57
CA PRO A 87 3.75 0.47 9.41
C PRO A 87 3.70 0.02 7.93
N LEU A 88 3.83 -1.29 7.69
CA LEU A 88 3.76 -1.92 6.37
C LEU A 88 4.65 -1.25 5.31
N MET A 89 5.81 -0.69 5.69
CA MET A 89 6.63 0.12 4.78
C MET A 89 7.10 -0.66 3.55
N LEU A 90 7.46 -1.94 3.73
CA LEU A 90 7.89 -2.80 2.63
C LEU A 90 6.74 -3.04 1.65
N GLU A 91 5.57 -3.42 2.16
CA GLU A 91 4.37 -3.66 1.34
C GLU A 91 3.90 -2.37 0.66
N SER A 92 3.92 -1.26 1.38
CA SER A 92 3.51 0.05 0.84
C SER A 92 4.40 0.48 -0.31
N ARG A 93 5.72 0.29 -0.16
CA ARG A 93 6.68 0.63 -1.21
C ARG A 93 6.48 -0.25 -2.44
N ALA A 94 6.38 -1.56 -2.25
CA ALA A 94 6.19 -2.50 -3.35
C ALA A 94 4.87 -2.23 -4.09
N ALA A 95 3.76 -2.02 -3.38
CA ALA A 95 2.47 -1.69 -3.99
C ALA A 95 2.52 -0.36 -4.77
N VAL A 96 3.21 0.66 -4.26
CA VAL A 96 3.38 1.93 -5.00
C VAL A 96 4.28 1.74 -6.23
N GLU A 97 5.38 1.00 -6.10
CA GLU A 97 6.29 0.70 -7.22
C GLU A 97 5.55 -0.07 -8.33
N GLU A 98 4.79 -1.12 -7.97
CA GLU A 98 3.95 -1.87 -8.90
C GLU A 98 2.92 -0.99 -9.60
N ALA A 99 2.22 -0.14 -8.85
CA ALA A 99 1.25 0.79 -9.44
C ALA A 99 1.93 1.76 -10.42
N LEU A 100 3.12 2.27 -10.10
CA LEU A 100 3.84 3.23 -10.92
C LEU A 100 4.55 2.62 -12.14
N ASP A 101 4.77 1.31 -12.18
CA ASP A 101 5.38 0.64 -13.34
C ASP A 101 4.52 0.76 -14.59
N GLY A 102 3.19 0.88 -14.43
CA GLY A 102 2.25 1.14 -15.52
C GLY A 102 2.18 2.61 -15.98
N LEU A 103 2.91 3.54 -15.34
CA LEU A 103 2.83 4.96 -15.67
C LEU A 103 3.51 5.25 -17.02
N PRO A 104 2.85 5.96 -17.96
CA PRO A 104 3.45 6.29 -19.25
C PRO A 104 4.73 7.12 -19.08
N ARG A 105 5.87 6.57 -19.48
CA ARG A 105 7.16 7.26 -19.50
C ARG A 105 7.33 7.93 -20.86
N ARG A 106 7.63 9.23 -20.89
CA ARG A 106 8.12 9.90 -22.11
C ARG A 106 9.54 9.40 -22.37
N TYR A 107 9.74 8.68 -23.48
CA TYR A 107 11.04 8.46 -24.09
C TYR A 107 11.32 9.56 -25.11
#